data_AF-A0AA41VEI8-F1
#
_entry.id   AF-A0AA41VEI8-F1
#
_cell.length_a   1.000
_cell.length_b   1.000
_cell.length_c   1.000
_cell.angle_alpha   90.00
_cell.angle_beta   90.00
_cell.angle_gamma   90.00
#
_symmetry.space_group_name_H-M   'P 1'
#
loop_
_entity.id
_entity.type
_entity.pdbx_description
1 polymer ?
#
loop_
_entity_poly.entity_id
_entity_poly.type
_entity_poly.pdbx_seq_one_letter_code
_entity_poly.pdbx_strand_id
1 'polypeptide(L)' 'SLLRLKEPAVLLRCRKADLNLVNKVLESAKSEYASKAGVHEPEILVDNDVFLPPAPSHHNEHGLH' A
#
# COMPACT_ATOMS: atom_id res chain seq x y z
N SER A 1 -3.73 8.49 -1.64
CA SER A 1 -4.16 9.03 -0.34
C SER A 1 -4.90 7.94 0.43
N LEU A 2 -4.59 7.79 1.72
CA LEU A 2 -5.24 6.82 2.63
C LEU A 2 -6.72 7.17 2.93
N LEU A 3 -7.23 8.30 2.42
CA LEU A 3 -8.62 8.82 2.58
C LEU A 3 -9.74 7.82 2.24
N ARG A 4 -9.43 6.69 1.59
CA ARG A 4 -10.40 5.66 1.19
C ARG A 4 -10.56 4.52 2.20
N LEU A 5 -9.66 4.39 3.18
CA LEU A 5 -9.78 3.39 4.25
C LEU A 5 -10.55 4.02 5.41
N LYS A 6 -11.83 3.65 5.56
CA LYS A 6 -12.68 4.08 6.70
C LYS A 6 -12.44 3.27 7.97
N GLU A 7 -11.30 2.57 8.06
CA GLU A 7 -10.99 1.63 9.14
C GLU A 7 -9.86 2.20 10.01
N PRO A 8 -9.93 2.04 11.35
CA PRO A 8 -8.95 2.60 12.28
C PRO A 8 -7.56 1.94 12.16
N ALA A 9 -7.52 0.71 11.65
CA ALA A 9 -6.32 -0.05 11.38
C ALA A 9 -6.44 -0.75 10.02
N VAL A 10 -5.33 -0.81 9.28
CA VAL A 10 -5.32 -1.33 7.91
C VAL A 10 -4.15 -2.27 7.69
N LEU A 11 -4.40 -3.41 7.05
CA LEU A 11 -3.37 -4.34 6.60
C LEU A 11 -2.94 -3.96 5.17
N LEU A 12 -1.70 -3.50 5.01
CA LEU A 12 -1.12 -3.13 3.74
C LEU A 12 -0.35 -4.30 3.14
N ARG A 13 -0.83 -4.81 2.02
CA ARG A 13 -0.13 -5.82 1.22
C ARG A 13 0.48 -5.17 -0.03
N CYS A 14 1.78 -5.33 -0.21
CA CYS A 14 2.50 -4.81 -1.38
C CYS A 14 3.28 -5.92 -2.08
N ARG A 15 3.89 -5.60 -3.23
CA ARG A 15 4.87 -6.51 -3.84
C ARG A 15 6.16 -6.46 -3.04
N LYS A 16 6.93 -7.55 -3.08
CA LYS A 16 8.22 -7.62 -2.39
C LYS A 16 9.21 -6.53 -2.84
N ALA A 17 9.19 -6.16 -4.12
CA ALA A 17 10.05 -5.12 -4.67
C ALA A 17 9.71 -3.71 -4.13
N ASP A 18 8.44 -3.48 -3.78
CA ASP A 18 7.95 -2.18 -3.32
C ASP A 18 8.11 -1.98 -1.80
N LEU A 19 8.41 -3.03 -1.04
CA LEU A 19 8.44 -3.01 0.43
C LEU A 19 9.31 -1.89 1.00
N ASN A 20 10.51 -1.70 0.45
CA ASN A 20 11.43 -0.65 0.90
C ASN A 20 10.88 0.76 0.63
N LEU A 21 10.22 0.96 -0.51
CA LEU A 21 9.61 2.24 -0.85
C LEU A 21 8.39 2.51 0.04
N VAL A 22 7.56 1.49 0.24
CA VAL A 22 6.38 1.53 1.10
C VAL A 22 6.78 1.93 2.52
N ASN A 23 7.79 1.30 3.11
CA ASN A 23 8.26 1.65 4.46
C ASN A 23 8.75 3.09 4.57
N LYS A 24 9.44 3.60 3.54
CA LYS A 24 9.94 4.99 3.53
C LYS A 24 8.83 6.03 3.46
N VAL A 25 7.73 5.74 2.77
CA VAL A 25 6.61 6.68 2.58
C VAL A 25 5.50 6.51 3.62
N LEU A 26 5.53 5.43 4.41
CA LEU A 26 4.44 5.08 5.31
C LEU A 26 4.18 6.17 6.36
N GLU A 27 5.25 6.65 7.00
CA GLU A 27 5.16 7.64 8.08
C GLU A 27 4.64 8.98 7.56
N SER A 28 5.13 9.46 6.42
CA SER A 28 4.62 10.70 5.83
C SER A 28 3.18 10.56 5.34
N ALA A 29 2.79 9.39 4.82
CA ALA A 29 1.42 9.14 4.38
C ALA A 29 0.40 9.12 5.53
N LYS A 30 0.77 8.54 6.69
CA LYS A 30 -0.07 8.54 7.90
C LYS A 30 -0.35 9.97 8.38
N SER A 31 0.71 10.77 8.52
CA SER A 31 0.62 12.16 8.96
C SER A 31 -0.21 13.02 8.00
N GLU A 32 -0.02 12.84 6.69
CA GLU A 32 -0.79 13.55 5.67
C GLU A 32 -2.29 13.19 5.73
N TYR A 33 -2.60 11.91 5.92
CA TYR A 33 -3.97 11.44 6.07
C TYR A 33 -4.63 12.01 7.32
N ALA A 34 -3.98 11.90 8.48
CA ALA A 34 -4.48 12.43 9.74
C ALA A 34 -4.79 13.93 9.63
N SER A 35 -3.86 14.67 9.03
CA SER A 35 -4.00 16.12 8.79
C SER A 35 -5.17 16.45 7.86
N LYS A 36 -5.33 15.71 6.75
CA LYS A 36 -6.40 15.97 5.76
C LYS A 36 -7.77 15.51 6.24
N ALA A 37 -7.84 14.43 7.01
CA ALA A 37 -9.09 13.87 7.51
C ALA A 37 -9.50 14.46 8.87
N GLY A 38 -8.60 15.16 9.57
CA GLY A 38 -8.82 15.64 10.93
C GLY A 38 -8.97 14.51 11.95
N VAL A 39 -8.35 13.35 11.70
CA VAL A 39 -8.42 12.18 12.57
C VAL A 39 -7.04 11.82 13.12
N HIS A 40 -6.99 10.91 14.10
CA HIS A 40 -5.73 10.32 14.56
C HIS A 40 -5.04 9.54 13.44
N GLU A 41 -3.72 9.40 13.53
CA GLU A 41 -2.95 8.59 12.58
C GLU A 41 -3.43 7.14 12.61
N PRO A 42 -3.71 6.54 11.44
CA PRO A 42 -4.19 5.17 11.38
C PRO A 42 -3.05 4.20 11.70
N GLU A 43 -3.38 3.08 12.33
CA GLU A 43 -2.45 1.98 12.49
C GLU A 43 -2.30 1.25 11.13
N ILE A 44 -1.10 1.23 10.58
CA ILE A 44 -0.84 0.53 9.31
C ILE A 44 0.12 -0.63 9.57
N LEU A 45 -0.36 -1.84 9.36
CA LEU A 45 0.42 -3.07 9.47
C LEU A 45 0.83 -3.53 8.07
N VAL A 46 2.13 -3.64 7.79
CA VAL A 46 2.60 -4.17 6.50
C VAL A 46 2.69 -5.68 6.59
N ASP A 47 2.01 -6.39 5.69
CA ASP A 47 2.09 -7.84 5.57
C ASP A 47 3.44 -8.24 4.96
N ASN A 48 4.30 -8.86 5.77
CA ASN A 48 5.63 -9.30 5.36
C ASN A 48 5.68 -10.80 5.01
N ASP A 49 4.57 -11.53 5.21
CA ASP A 49 4.47 -12.96 4.95
C ASP A 49 3.80 -13.24 3.60
N VAL A 50 2.79 -12.44 3.23
CA VAL A 50 2.05 -12.58 1.98
C VAL A 50 2.28 -11.36 1.11
N PHE A 51 2.99 -11.52 -0.01
CA PHE A 51 3.22 -10.45 -0.98
C PHE A 51 2.25 -10.51 -2.16
N LEU A 52 1.98 -9.37 -2.78
CA LEU A 52 1.26 -9.32 -4.05
C LEU A 52 2.09 -9.99 -5.16
N PRO A 53 1.44 -10.56 -6.20
CA PRO A 53 2.15 -11.12 -7.34
C PRO A 53 3.04 -10.06 -8.00
N PRO A 54 4.19 -10.48 -8.57
CA PRO A 54 5.07 -9.57 -9.29
C PRO A 54 4.33 -8.93 -10.48
N ALA A 55 4.89 -7.85 -11.02
CA ALA A 55 4.35 -7.26 -12.23
C ALA A 55 4.28 -8.33 -13.35
N PRO A 56 3.22 -8.35 -14.16
CA PRO A 56 3.18 -9.20 -15.34
C PRO A 56 4.40 -8.89 -16.22
N SER A 57 5.09 -9.92 -16.70
CA SER A 57 6.15 -9.73 -17.68
C SER A 57 5.52 -9.30 -19.01
N HIS A 58 6.25 -8.49 -19.79
CA HIS A 58 5.90 -8.05 -21.16
C HIS A 58 5.64 -9.20 -22.16
N HIS A 59 5.70 -10.46 -21.71
CA HIS A 59 5.49 -11.63 -22.56
C HIS A 59 4.01 -12.00 -22.74
N ASN A 60 3.08 -11.32 -22.05
CA ASN A 60 1.64 -11.61 -22.09
C ASN A 60 0.78 -10.35 -22.35
N GLU A 61 1.29 -9.35 -23.06
CA GLU A 61 0.51 -8.14 -23.36
C GLU A 61 -0.50 -8.29 -24.50
N HIS A 62 -0.47 -9.38 -25.28
CA HIS A 62 -1.52 -9.68 -26.25
C HIS A 62 -1.78 -11.19 -26.34
N GLY A 63 -2.73 -11.69 -25.54
CA GLY A 63 -3.42 -12.93 -25.92
C GLY A 63 -4.21 -12.65 -27.19
N LEU A 64 -3.67 -13.06 -28.34
CA LEU A 64 -4.38 -13.10 -29.62
C LEU A 64 -5.64 -13.96 -29.43
N HIS A 65 -6.79 -13.30 -29.33
CA HIS A 65 -8.11 -13.88 -29.59
C HIS A 65 -8.48 -13.61 -31.05
#